data_AF-A0AAN8UXC7-F1
#
_entry.id   AF-A0AAN8UXC7-F1
#
_cell.length_a   1.000
_cell.length_b   1.000
_cell.length_c   1.000
_cell.angle_alpha   90.00
_cell.angle_beta   90.00
_cell.angle_gamma   90.00
#
_symmetry.space_group_name_H-M   'P 1'
#
loop_
_entity.id
_entity.type
_entity.pdbx_description
1 polymer ?
#
loop_
_entity_poly.entity_id
_entity_poly.type
_entity_poly.pdbx_seq_one_letter_code
_entity_poly.pdbx_strand_id
1 'polypeptide(L)'
;MDSSCLLNFENFTVKGRVQIEFLEKLLKENDQVEYLQKFGLNGRTDPESYKSCVPLVTHEDLQPYIRKIADGDTSPVLTKKPITILSVTSGTSGGAPKYVPFNDHQVDSCVQAFQTSFAYRNREFPLGNGKGLQFNFLGKLSKTKGGLPYTNLLTNLLMNPKLSETSMKSNSCSPEEVVIARDYQQTLYCHLLCGLIQHEEIEFVVGAFAHIVIMAFQTLSQVWQELTRDIRTGQLGD
;
A
#
# COMPACT_ATOMS: atom_id res chain seq x y z
N MET A 1 -9.07 -17.82 -11.32
CA MET A 1 -8.63 -17.62 -9.92
C MET A 1 -7.23 -18.17 -9.77
N ASP A 2 -6.30 -17.38 -9.24
CA ASP A 2 -4.92 -17.82 -9.09
C ASP A 2 -4.78 -18.73 -7.85
N SER A 3 -5.11 -20.01 -8.02
CA SER A 3 -5.03 -21.03 -6.96
C SER A 3 -3.64 -21.16 -6.34
N SER A 4 -2.59 -20.65 -7.01
CA SER A 4 -1.22 -20.69 -6.51
C SER A 4 -1.00 -19.79 -5.29
N CYS A 5 -1.63 -18.60 -5.25
CA CYS A 5 -1.43 -17.65 -4.16
C CYS A 5 -2.07 -18.14 -2.84
N LEU A 6 -3.24 -18.78 -2.94
CA LEU A 6 -3.93 -19.39 -1.80
C LEU A 6 -3.14 -20.59 -1.25
N LEU A 7 -2.70 -21.49 -2.14
CA LEU A 7 -1.89 -22.65 -1.75
C LEU A 7 -0.58 -22.23 -1.09
N ASN A 8 0.08 -21.19 -1.61
CA ASN A 8 1.29 -20.64 -1.00
C ASN A 8 1.01 -20.12 0.41
N PHE A 9 -0.07 -19.36 0.61
CA PHE A 9 -0.43 -18.85 1.93
C PHE A 9 -0.71 -19.99 2.93
N GLU A 10 -1.52 -20.98 2.56
CA GLU A 10 -1.80 -22.15 3.42
C GLU A 10 -0.53 -22.94 3.76
N ASN A 11 0.39 -23.07 2.81
CA ASN A 11 1.68 -23.72 3.06
C ASN A 11 2.55 -22.94 4.06
N PHE A 12 2.45 -21.61 4.09
CA PHE A 12 3.19 -20.78 5.03
C PHE A 12 2.58 -20.79 6.44
N THR A 13 1.25 -20.90 6.57
CA THR A 13 0.56 -20.88 7.88
C THR A 13 0.76 -22.16 8.69
N VAL A 14 0.97 -23.31 8.02
CA VAL A 14 1.16 -24.62 8.68
C VAL A 14 2.61 -24.84 9.14
N LYS A 15 3.57 -24.06 8.64
CA LYS A 15 5.01 -24.26 8.89
C LYS A 15 5.55 -23.27 9.92
N GLY A 16 5.68 -23.70 11.18
CA GLY A 16 6.30 -22.89 12.24
C GLY A 16 7.75 -22.45 11.96
N ARG A 17 8.46 -23.12 11.04
CA ARG A 17 9.86 -22.80 10.67
C ARG A 17 10.02 -21.55 9.80
N VAL A 18 8.95 -21.10 9.14
CA VAL A 18 9.00 -19.97 8.18
C VAL A 18 9.55 -18.70 8.83
N GLN A 19 9.18 -18.42 10.09
CA GLN A 19 9.67 -17.24 10.81
C GLN A 19 11.18 -17.32 11.12
N ILE A 20 11.69 -18.51 11.44
CA ILE A 20 13.10 -18.72 11.75
C ILE A 20 13.94 -18.60 10.47
N GLU A 21 13.52 -19.24 9.39
CA GLU A 21 14.17 -19.16 8.08
C GLU A 21 14.16 -17.71 7.53
N PHE A 22 13.06 -16.99 7.75
CA PHE A 22 12.95 -15.58 7.38
C PHE A 22 13.93 -14.71 8.18
N LEU A 23 13.98 -14.86 9.51
CA LEU A 23 14.92 -14.11 10.36
C LEU A 23 16.37 -14.40 9.96
N GLU A 24 16.70 -15.68 9.75
CA GLU A 24 18.05 -16.09 9.34
C GLU A 24 18.46 -15.41 8.04
N LYS A 25 17.59 -15.44 7.02
CA LYS A 25 17.80 -14.77 5.74
C LYS A 25 17.94 -13.26 5.91
N LEU A 26 17.05 -12.63 6.68
CA LEU A 26 17.05 -11.19 6.93
C LEU A 26 18.38 -10.74 7.56
N LEU A 27 18.86 -11.47 8.57
CA LEU A 27 20.11 -11.15 9.27
C LEU A 27 21.34 -11.40 8.38
N LYS A 28 21.35 -12.49 7.58
CA LYS A 28 22.42 -12.74 6.60
C LYS A 28 22.51 -11.66 5.54
N GLU A 29 21.38 -11.19 5.03
CA GLU A 29 21.36 -10.16 3.99
C GLU A 29 21.79 -8.78 4.50
N ASN A 30 21.60 -8.50 5.78
CA ASN A 30 21.82 -7.19 6.39
C ASN A 30 22.94 -7.17 7.43
N ASP A 31 23.79 -8.18 7.49
CA ASP A 31 24.84 -8.33 8.50
C ASP A 31 25.81 -7.13 8.58
N GLN A 32 26.07 -6.47 7.45
CA GLN A 32 26.97 -5.32 7.33
C GLN A 32 26.28 -3.94 7.43
N VAL A 33 24.98 -3.86 7.73
CA VAL A 33 24.29 -2.56 7.81
C VAL A 33 24.67 -1.82 9.09
N GLU A 34 24.72 -0.48 9.03
CA GLU A 34 25.13 0.39 10.15
C GLU A 34 24.35 0.05 11.44
N TYR A 35 23.04 -0.20 11.33
CA TYR A 35 22.19 -0.49 12.47
C TYR A 35 22.57 -1.79 13.20
N LEU A 36 22.75 -2.90 12.48
CA LEU A 36 23.04 -4.20 13.12
C LEU A 36 24.48 -4.30 13.63
N GLN A 37 25.42 -3.58 13.00
CA GLN A 37 26.82 -3.53 13.45
C GLN A 37 26.97 -2.99 14.87
N LYS A 38 26.02 -2.16 15.35
CA LYS A 38 26.05 -1.60 16.71
C LYS A 38 25.73 -2.61 17.81
N PHE A 39 25.09 -3.72 17.46
CA PHE A 39 24.55 -4.67 18.45
C PHE A 39 25.37 -5.95 18.60
N GLY A 40 26.54 -6.05 17.97
CA GLY A 40 27.46 -7.18 18.21
C GLY A 40 26.90 -8.55 17.80
N LEU A 41 26.02 -8.58 16.80
CA LEU A 41 25.50 -9.84 16.24
C LEU A 41 26.63 -10.69 15.65
N ASN A 42 27.69 -10.06 15.09
CA ASN A 42 28.89 -10.74 14.57
C ASN A 42 28.55 -11.87 13.58
N GLY A 43 27.56 -11.65 12.71
CA GLY A 43 27.10 -12.65 11.72
C GLY A 43 26.20 -13.76 12.28
N ARG A 44 25.87 -13.75 13.57
CA ARG A 44 24.89 -14.67 14.16
C ARG A 44 23.49 -14.34 13.64
N THR A 45 22.75 -15.40 13.34
CA THR A 45 21.47 -15.33 12.62
C THR A 45 20.35 -16.09 13.32
N ASP A 46 20.65 -16.67 14.49
CA ASP A 46 19.69 -17.42 15.28
C ASP A 46 18.81 -16.49 16.15
N PRO A 47 17.57 -16.90 16.47
CA PRO A 47 16.64 -16.10 17.27
C PRO A 47 17.16 -15.70 18.66
N GLU A 48 17.94 -16.55 19.33
CA GLU A 48 18.38 -16.30 20.70
C GLU A 48 19.47 -15.23 20.74
N SER A 49 20.42 -15.30 19.81
CA SER A 49 21.39 -14.21 19.60
C SER A 49 20.71 -12.90 19.21
N TYR A 50 19.72 -12.94 18.32
CA TYR A 50 18.98 -11.74 17.94
C TYR A 50 18.27 -11.06 19.11
N LYS A 51 17.49 -11.83 19.89
CA LYS A 51 16.75 -11.33 21.06
C LYS A 51 17.68 -10.76 22.15
N SER A 52 18.84 -11.38 22.36
CA SER A 52 19.78 -10.96 23.40
C SER A 52 20.61 -9.73 23.01
N CYS A 53 20.81 -9.51 21.71
CA CYS A 53 21.69 -8.45 21.20
C CYS A 53 20.94 -7.21 20.71
N VAL A 54 19.83 -7.40 19.99
CA VAL A 54 19.09 -6.31 19.33
C VAL A 54 17.93 -5.86 20.22
N PRO A 55 17.89 -4.59 20.66
CA PRO A 55 16.85 -4.11 21.56
C PRO A 55 15.52 -3.95 20.85
N LEU A 56 14.44 -4.00 21.64
CA LEU A 56 13.14 -3.50 21.21
C LEU A 56 13.21 -1.97 21.09
N VAL A 57 12.76 -1.45 19.96
CA VAL A 57 12.88 -0.02 19.61
C VAL A 57 11.55 0.58 19.18
N THR A 58 11.46 1.88 19.32
CA THR A 58 10.38 2.74 18.82
C THR A 58 10.78 3.41 17.50
N HIS A 59 9.86 4.17 16.90
CA HIS A 59 10.17 4.92 15.67
C HIS A 59 11.19 6.03 15.95
N GLU A 60 11.11 6.62 17.13
CA GLU A 60 11.97 7.69 17.62
C GLU A 60 13.44 7.23 17.68
N ASP A 61 13.69 6.00 18.12
CA ASP A 61 15.03 5.39 18.16
C ASP A 61 15.61 5.17 16.75
N LEU A 62 14.74 4.90 15.76
CA LEU A 62 15.12 4.71 14.36
C LEU A 62 15.23 6.02 13.56
N GLN A 63 14.68 7.11 14.09
CA GLN A 63 14.58 8.39 13.40
C GLN A 63 15.93 8.92 12.87
N PRO A 64 17.06 8.82 13.59
CA PRO A 64 18.36 9.27 13.08
C PRO A 64 18.78 8.54 11.80
N TYR A 65 18.56 7.23 11.71
CA TYR A 65 18.89 6.41 10.55
C TYR A 65 17.98 6.74 9.36
N ILE A 66 16.69 6.90 9.63
CA ILE A 66 15.70 7.25 8.61
C ILE A 66 15.97 8.65 8.05
N ARG A 67 16.41 9.60 8.88
CA ARG A 67 16.82 10.95 8.44
C ARG A 67 18.04 10.92 7.53
N LYS A 68 19.07 10.12 7.84
CA LYS A 68 20.22 9.94 6.94
C LYS A 68 19.76 9.52 5.54
N ILE A 69 18.92 8.49 5.46
CA ILE A 69 18.36 7.98 4.20
C ILE A 69 17.54 9.08 3.49
N ALA A 70 16.67 9.78 4.22
CA ALA A 70 15.85 10.87 3.68
C ALA A 70 16.68 12.07 3.19
N ASP A 71 17.85 12.31 3.78
CA ASP A 71 18.76 13.39 3.38
C ASP A 71 19.70 12.98 2.23
N GLY A 72 19.61 11.72 1.76
CA GLY A 72 20.29 11.24 0.56
C GLY A 72 21.46 10.28 0.82
N ASP A 73 21.62 9.78 2.05
CA ASP A 73 22.60 8.75 2.36
C ASP A 73 22.22 7.42 1.69
N THR A 74 23.06 6.97 0.76
CA THR A 74 22.88 5.71 0.01
C THR A 74 23.68 4.54 0.58
N SER A 75 24.39 4.75 1.70
CA SER A 75 25.08 3.67 2.41
C SER A 75 24.08 2.67 3.02
N PRO A 76 24.51 1.43 3.33
CA PRO A 76 23.63 0.41 3.92
C PRO A 76 23.33 0.75 5.39
N VAL A 77 22.44 1.70 5.64
CA VAL A 77 22.12 2.20 6.99
C VAL A 77 21.24 1.21 7.76
N LEU A 78 20.05 0.90 7.22
CA LEU A 78 19.07 -0.02 7.81
C LEU A 78 18.95 -1.33 7.04
N THR A 79 19.15 -1.27 5.71
CA THR A 79 19.07 -2.43 4.82
C THR A 79 20.22 -2.40 3.82
N LYS A 80 20.69 -3.57 3.39
CA LYS A 80 21.66 -3.69 2.30
C LYS A 80 21.07 -3.28 0.96
N LYS A 81 19.79 -3.61 0.73
CA LYS A 81 19.07 -3.15 -0.46
C LYS A 81 18.76 -1.65 -0.34
N PRO A 82 18.92 -0.88 -1.43
CA PRO A 82 18.56 0.54 -1.42
C PRO A 82 17.10 0.77 -1.08
N ILE A 83 16.83 1.82 -0.32
CA ILE A 83 15.48 2.33 -0.08
C ILE A 83 15.09 3.18 -1.29
N THR A 84 13.97 2.82 -1.92
CA THR A 84 13.49 3.46 -3.15
C THR A 84 12.37 4.47 -2.89
N ILE A 85 11.65 4.33 -1.77
CA ILE A 85 10.58 5.25 -1.35
C ILE A 85 10.39 5.23 0.17
N LEU A 86 9.90 6.34 0.73
CA LEU A 86 9.41 6.37 2.12
C LEU A 86 7.88 6.38 2.16
N SER A 87 7.30 5.50 2.96
CA SER A 87 5.87 5.59 3.29
C SER A 87 5.67 6.48 4.50
N VAL A 88 4.70 7.39 4.45
CA VAL A 88 4.29 8.21 5.59
C VAL A 88 3.11 7.55 6.28
N THR A 89 3.23 7.37 7.59
CA THR A 89 2.10 6.86 8.40
C THR A 89 1.18 8.00 8.83
N SER A 90 -0.08 7.69 9.14
CA SER A 90 -1.03 8.67 9.70
C SER A 90 -0.66 9.15 11.11
N GLY A 91 0.24 8.44 11.80
CA GLY A 91 0.77 8.85 13.10
C GLY A 91 1.83 9.95 12.96
N THR A 92 1.64 11.04 13.70
CA THR A 92 2.67 12.07 13.88
C THR A 92 3.33 11.90 15.25
N SER A 93 4.66 11.99 15.32
CA SER A 93 5.37 12.12 16.60
C SER A 93 5.91 13.53 16.71
N GLY A 94 5.46 14.28 17.72
CA GLY A 94 5.85 15.68 17.91
C GLY A 94 5.52 16.58 16.72
N GLY A 95 4.49 16.25 15.92
CA GLY A 95 4.08 17.00 14.73
C GLY A 95 4.87 16.67 13.45
N ALA A 96 5.90 15.81 13.51
CA ALA A 96 6.66 15.39 12.34
C ALA A 96 6.08 14.10 11.73
N PRO A 97 6.09 13.95 10.38
CA PRO A 97 5.68 12.72 9.72
C PRO A 97 6.58 11.54 10.10
N LYS A 98 5.99 10.40 10.42
CA LYS A 98 6.74 9.14 10.59
C LYS A 98 6.95 8.48 9.24
N TYR A 99 8.22 8.47 8.79
CA TYR A 99 8.64 7.76 7.58
C TYR A 99 8.95 6.29 7.88
N VAL A 100 8.51 5.41 7.00
CA VAL A 100 8.85 3.98 6.98
C VAL A 100 9.60 3.71 5.67
N PRO A 101 10.86 3.24 5.72
CA PRO A 101 11.62 2.93 4.52
C PRO A 101 11.08 1.71 3.77
N PHE A 102 10.94 1.84 2.46
CA PHE A 102 10.57 0.74 1.56
C PHE A 102 11.67 0.54 0.49
N ASN A 103 12.09 -0.71 0.33
CA ASN A 103 12.75 -1.20 -0.87
C ASN A 103 11.77 -2.02 -1.72
N ASP A 104 12.20 -2.37 -2.93
CA ASP A 104 11.32 -3.05 -3.90
C ASP A 104 10.82 -4.41 -3.39
N HIS A 105 11.60 -5.13 -2.59
CA HIS A 105 11.18 -6.40 -2.00
C HIS A 105 10.04 -6.22 -0.98
N GLN A 106 10.07 -5.15 -0.19
CA GLN A 106 8.99 -4.84 0.75
C GLN A 106 7.71 -4.43 0.00
N VAL A 107 7.84 -3.69 -1.10
CA VAL A 107 6.70 -3.36 -1.96
C VAL A 107 6.10 -4.62 -2.57
N ASP A 108 6.91 -5.53 -3.09
CA ASP A 108 6.48 -6.82 -3.63
C ASP A 108 5.76 -7.67 -2.58
N SER A 109 6.27 -7.69 -1.35
CA SER A 109 5.63 -8.39 -0.22
C SER A 109 4.24 -7.82 0.09
N CYS A 110 4.08 -6.49 0.04
CA CYS A 110 2.78 -5.86 0.18
C CYS A 110 1.84 -6.20 -0.97
N VAL A 111 2.31 -6.15 -2.22
CA VAL A 111 1.51 -6.55 -3.40
C VAL A 111 1.00 -7.98 -3.24
N GLN A 112 1.86 -8.92 -2.84
CA GLN A 112 1.48 -10.31 -2.60
C GLN A 112 0.41 -10.42 -1.51
N ALA A 113 0.54 -9.69 -0.40
CA ALA A 113 -0.46 -9.70 0.67
C ALA A 113 -1.84 -9.22 0.19
N PHE A 114 -1.88 -8.16 -0.63
CA PHE A 114 -3.11 -7.70 -1.28
C PHE A 114 -3.70 -8.77 -2.20
N GLN A 115 -2.89 -9.35 -3.10
CA GLN A 115 -3.33 -10.42 -4.00
C GLN A 115 -3.94 -11.61 -3.25
N THR A 116 -3.28 -12.09 -2.19
CA THR A 116 -3.79 -13.19 -1.36
C THR A 116 -5.10 -12.81 -0.68
N SER A 117 -5.21 -11.60 -0.12
CA SER A 117 -6.46 -11.13 0.49
C SER A 117 -7.62 -11.13 -0.50
N PHE A 118 -7.38 -10.66 -1.73
CA PHE A 118 -8.39 -10.67 -2.78
C PHE A 118 -8.74 -12.08 -3.25
N ALA A 119 -7.77 -12.98 -3.36
CA ALA A 119 -8.04 -14.36 -3.72
C ALA A 119 -8.96 -15.06 -2.71
N TYR A 120 -8.75 -14.85 -1.41
CA TYR A 120 -9.64 -15.38 -0.37
C TYR A 120 -11.03 -14.76 -0.45
N ARG A 121 -11.13 -13.42 -0.53
CA ARG A 121 -12.42 -12.76 -0.66
C ARG A 121 -13.19 -13.28 -1.87
N ASN A 122 -12.55 -13.35 -3.04
CA ASN A 122 -13.21 -13.81 -4.26
C ASN A 122 -13.61 -15.29 -4.14
N ARG A 123 -12.87 -16.12 -3.39
CA ARG A 123 -13.26 -17.53 -3.15
C ARG A 123 -14.56 -17.63 -2.37
N GLU A 124 -14.70 -16.85 -1.31
CA GLU A 124 -15.90 -16.85 -0.44
C GLU A 124 -17.07 -16.07 -1.08
N PHE A 125 -16.76 -15.01 -1.82
CA PHE A 125 -17.69 -14.12 -2.51
C PHE A 125 -17.30 -14.02 -3.98
N PRO A 126 -17.62 -15.05 -4.79
CA PRO A 126 -17.27 -15.07 -6.21
C PRO A 126 -17.98 -13.93 -6.93
N LEU A 127 -17.17 -13.08 -7.55
CA LEU A 127 -17.65 -12.05 -8.47
C LEU A 127 -17.99 -12.72 -9.79
N GLY A 128 -19.06 -12.23 -10.43
CA GLY A 128 -19.40 -12.59 -11.80
C GLY A 128 -18.50 -11.85 -12.78
N ASN A 129 -19.10 -11.37 -13.86
CA ASN A 129 -18.41 -10.48 -14.82
C ASN A 129 -18.64 -9.00 -14.48
N GLY A 130 -19.18 -8.69 -13.30
CA GLY A 130 -19.40 -7.32 -12.86
C GLY A 130 -18.14 -6.59 -12.41
N LYS A 131 -18.35 -5.33 -12.03
CA LYS A 131 -17.33 -4.36 -11.65
C LYS A 131 -17.47 -3.97 -10.18
N GLY A 132 -16.37 -3.52 -9.60
CA GLY A 132 -16.30 -2.91 -8.29
C GLY A 132 -16.27 -1.40 -8.37
N LEU A 133 -17.15 -0.74 -7.62
CA LEU A 133 -17.03 0.69 -7.33
C LEU A 133 -16.04 0.88 -6.18
N GLN A 134 -14.80 1.22 -6.52
CA GLN A 134 -13.71 1.41 -5.56
C GLN A 134 -13.40 2.89 -5.39
N PHE A 135 -13.67 3.43 -4.20
CA PHE A 135 -13.32 4.80 -3.85
C PHE A 135 -11.86 4.87 -3.38
N ASN A 136 -10.95 4.94 -4.36
CA ASN A 136 -9.51 5.02 -4.14
C ASN A 136 -9.01 6.42 -4.44
N PHE A 137 -8.20 6.98 -3.54
CA PHE A 137 -7.67 8.34 -3.70
C PHE A 137 -6.16 8.32 -3.56
N LEU A 138 -5.46 8.92 -4.53
CA LEU A 138 -4.03 9.15 -4.36
C LEU A 138 -3.78 10.24 -3.32
N GLY A 139 -2.88 9.93 -2.41
CA GLY A 139 -2.29 10.93 -1.53
C GLY A 139 -1.27 11.80 -2.25
N LYS A 140 -0.86 12.86 -1.57
CA LYS A 140 0.20 13.74 -2.05
C LYS A 140 1.50 12.93 -2.23
N LEU A 141 2.09 13.05 -3.42
CA LEU A 141 3.47 12.63 -3.67
C LEU A 141 4.39 13.82 -3.40
N SER A 142 5.45 13.60 -2.64
CA SER A 142 6.43 14.63 -2.31
C SER A 142 7.84 14.03 -2.29
N LYS A 143 8.85 14.88 -2.11
CA LYS A 143 10.26 14.46 -2.04
C LYS A 143 10.89 14.95 -0.76
N THR A 144 11.75 14.12 -0.20
CA THR A 144 12.65 14.47 0.90
C THR A 144 13.74 15.43 0.43
N LYS A 145 14.56 15.94 1.36
CA LYS A 145 15.71 16.79 1.05
C LYS A 145 16.73 16.09 0.14
N GLY A 146 16.95 14.79 0.34
CA GLY A 146 17.81 13.95 -0.48
C GLY A 146 17.18 13.52 -1.83
N GLY A 147 15.98 14.00 -2.15
CA GLY A 147 15.29 13.68 -3.40
C GLY A 147 14.52 12.36 -3.40
N LEU A 148 14.58 11.58 -2.33
CA LEU A 148 13.83 10.32 -2.19
C LEU A 148 12.33 10.63 -2.15
N PRO A 149 11.49 9.97 -2.98
CA PRO A 149 10.05 10.19 -2.96
C PRO A 149 9.45 9.69 -1.65
N TYR A 150 8.35 10.32 -1.23
CA TYR A 150 7.53 9.82 -0.14
C TYR A 150 6.04 10.07 -0.39
N THR A 151 5.22 9.14 0.07
CA THR A 151 3.75 9.22 0.02
C THR A 151 3.13 8.25 1.03
N ASN A 152 1.81 8.12 1.12
CA ASN A 152 1.19 7.10 1.96
C ASN A 152 1.28 5.70 1.30
N LEU A 153 1.15 4.63 2.10
CA LEU A 153 1.30 3.27 1.61
C LEU A 153 0.34 2.92 0.46
N LEU A 154 -0.93 3.32 0.56
CA LEU A 154 -1.93 3.03 -0.48
C LEU A 154 -1.54 3.65 -1.83
N THR A 155 -1.05 4.89 -1.81
CA THR A 155 -0.60 5.59 -3.02
C THR A 155 0.62 4.92 -3.62
N ASN A 156 1.60 4.55 -2.79
CA ASN A 156 2.78 3.81 -3.24
C ASN A 156 2.38 2.50 -3.96
N LEU A 157 1.39 1.80 -3.41
CA LEU A 157 0.87 0.57 -3.99
C LEU A 157 0.08 0.81 -5.28
N LEU A 158 -0.86 1.76 -5.31
CA LEU A 158 -1.67 2.05 -6.49
C LEU A 158 -0.84 2.53 -7.69
N MET A 159 0.27 3.24 -7.43
CA MET A 159 1.21 3.66 -8.47
C MET A 159 2.15 2.54 -8.93
N ASN A 160 2.18 1.39 -8.25
CA ASN A 160 3.08 0.30 -8.62
C ASN A 160 2.53 -0.48 -9.83
N PRO A 161 3.29 -0.61 -10.93
CA PRO A 161 2.84 -1.34 -12.12
C PRO A 161 2.46 -2.80 -11.85
N LYS A 162 3.10 -3.46 -10.89
CA LYS A 162 2.79 -4.87 -10.55
C LYS A 162 1.38 -5.03 -9.96
N LEU A 163 0.84 -4.01 -9.29
CA LEU A 163 -0.56 -3.99 -8.89
C LEU A 163 -1.48 -3.67 -10.06
N SER A 164 -1.01 -2.90 -11.04
CA SER A 164 -1.73 -2.64 -12.29
C SER A 164 -1.99 -3.90 -13.12
N GLU A 165 -1.02 -4.80 -13.14
CA GLU A 165 -1.07 -6.06 -13.90
C GLU A 165 -1.91 -7.13 -13.20
N THR A 166 -2.36 -6.89 -11.97
CA THR A 166 -3.30 -7.80 -11.29
C THR A 166 -4.73 -7.58 -11.77
N SER A 167 -5.52 -8.66 -11.73
CA SER A 167 -6.99 -8.66 -11.93
C SER A 167 -7.78 -7.72 -11.00
N MET A 168 -7.09 -6.97 -10.13
CA MET A 168 -7.69 -5.92 -9.30
C MET A 168 -8.09 -4.68 -10.12
N LYS A 169 -7.30 -4.29 -11.13
CA LYS A 169 -7.67 -3.16 -12.02
C LYS A 169 -8.71 -3.56 -13.05
N SER A 170 -8.68 -4.81 -13.54
CA SER A 170 -9.56 -5.26 -14.62
C SER A 170 -11.05 -5.17 -14.31
N ASN A 171 -11.40 -5.17 -13.01
CA ASN A 171 -12.80 -5.12 -12.57
C ASN A 171 -13.14 -3.79 -11.88
N SER A 172 -12.32 -2.74 -11.97
CA SER A 172 -12.69 -1.41 -11.46
C SER A 172 -13.70 -0.75 -12.39
N CYS A 173 -14.76 -0.13 -11.85
CA CYS A 173 -15.67 0.68 -12.66
C CYS A 173 -15.07 2.03 -13.06
N SER A 174 -14.04 2.49 -12.33
CA SER A 174 -13.43 3.80 -12.53
C SER A 174 -12.17 3.68 -13.38
N PRO A 175 -12.01 4.51 -14.42
CA PRO A 175 -10.80 4.56 -15.24
C PRO A 175 -9.54 4.86 -14.42
N GLU A 176 -8.39 4.46 -14.92
CA GLU A 176 -7.11 4.69 -14.24
C GLU A 176 -6.84 6.18 -14.04
N GLU A 177 -7.23 7.01 -15.00
CA GLU A 177 -7.09 8.47 -14.97
C GLU A 177 -7.84 9.09 -13.79
N VAL A 178 -9.00 8.54 -13.43
CA VAL A 178 -9.78 8.96 -12.26
C VAL A 178 -9.07 8.55 -10.97
N VAL A 179 -8.57 7.31 -10.91
CA VAL A 179 -7.88 6.77 -9.73
C VAL A 179 -6.59 7.56 -9.45
N ILE A 180 -5.86 7.97 -10.49
CA ILE A 180 -4.58 8.70 -10.35
C ILE A 180 -4.74 10.22 -10.29
N ALA A 181 -5.96 10.74 -10.44
CA ALA A 181 -6.23 12.17 -10.31
C ALA A 181 -5.94 12.66 -8.88
N ARG A 182 -5.55 13.94 -8.79
CA ARG A 182 -5.06 14.55 -7.54
C ARG A 182 -6.06 15.46 -6.87
N ASP A 183 -7.10 15.88 -7.58
CA ASP A 183 -8.18 16.68 -7.00
C ASP A 183 -9.21 15.76 -6.37
N TYR A 184 -9.31 15.81 -5.05
CA TYR A 184 -10.18 14.93 -4.28
C TYR A 184 -11.66 15.06 -4.69
N GLN A 185 -12.14 16.28 -4.93
CA GLN A 185 -13.55 16.52 -5.23
C GLN A 185 -13.90 16.02 -6.64
N GLN A 186 -13.05 16.32 -7.62
CA GLN A 186 -13.23 15.83 -8.99
C GLN A 186 -13.10 14.30 -9.05
N THR A 187 -12.12 13.72 -8.37
CA THR A 187 -11.97 12.25 -8.31
C THR A 187 -13.20 11.58 -7.72
N LEU A 188 -13.74 12.10 -6.61
CA LEU A 188 -14.95 11.54 -6.01
C LEU A 188 -16.17 11.68 -6.93
N TYR A 189 -16.35 12.85 -7.54
CA TYR A 189 -17.42 13.08 -8.51
C TYR A 189 -17.35 12.07 -9.67
N CYS A 190 -16.16 11.89 -10.26
CA CYS A 190 -15.94 10.96 -11.35
C CYS A 190 -16.14 9.49 -10.93
N HIS A 191 -15.72 9.09 -9.72
CA HIS A 191 -16.02 7.76 -9.19
C HIS A 191 -17.53 7.51 -9.11
N LEU A 192 -18.29 8.46 -8.56
CA LEU A 192 -19.75 8.38 -8.46
C LEU A 192 -20.39 8.32 -9.86
N LEU A 193 -19.95 9.18 -10.77
CA LEU A 193 -20.45 9.21 -12.15
C LEU A 193 -20.22 7.88 -12.87
N CYS A 194 -19.00 7.35 -12.83
CA CYS A 194 -18.66 6.04 -13.41
C CYS A 194 -19.49 4.91 -12.79
N GLY A 195 -19.71 4.96 -11.47
CA GLY A 195 -20.54 3.99 -10.76
C GLY A 195 -22.01 4.05 -11.17
N LEU A 196 -22.58 5.24 -11.35
CA LEU A 196 -23.97 5.42 -11.81
C LEU A 196 -24.16 4.98 -13.26
N ILE A 197 -23.23 5.30 -14.15
CA ILE A 197 -23.28 4.90 -15.56
C ILE A 197 -23.27 3.37 -15.69
N GLN A 198 -22.47 2.69 -14.86
CA GLN A 198 -22.29 1.23 -14.89
C GLN A 198 -23.08 0.51 -13.78
N HIS A 199 -24.13 1.13 -13.23
CA HIS A 199 -24.78 0.66 -11.99
C HIS A 199 -25.30 -0.78 -12.07
N GLU A 200 -25.75 -1.24 -13.23
CA GLU A 200 -26.21 -2.63 -13.45
C GLU A 200 -25.07 -3.66 -13.38
N GLU A 201 -23.83 -3.23 -13.62
CA GLU A 201 -22.65 -4.08 -13.55
C GLU A 201 -21.98 -4.06 -12.17
N ILE A 202 -22.38 -3.17 -11.24
CA ILE A 202 -21.71 -3.03 -9.94
C ILE A 202 -22.08 -4.18 -9.00
N GLU A 203 -21.10 -5.01 -8.64
CA GLU A 203 -21.27 -6.13 -7.71
C GLU A 203 -20.80 -5.83 -6.29
N PHE A 204 -19.89 -4.86 -6.12
CA PHE A 204 -19.40 -4.46 -4.81
C PHE A 204 -18.97 -2.99 -4.75
N VAL A 205 -19.09 -2.41 -3.57
CA VAL A 205 -18.64 -1.06 -3.25
C VAL A 205 -17.59 -1.16 -2.16
N VAL A 206 -16.43 -0.53 -2.36
CA VAL A 206 -15.31 -0.61 -1.43
C VAL A 206 -14.61 0.74 -1.29
N GLY A 207 -14.13 1.00 -0.08
CA GLY A 207 -13.17 2.05 0.22
C GLY A 207 -12.16 1.51 1.23
N ALA A 208 -10.97 2.11 1.30
CA ALA A 208 -9.95 1.69 2.27
C ALA A 208 -10.44 1.76 3.73
N PHE A 209 -11.41 2.63 4.00
CA PHE A 209 -12.07 2.78 5.29
C PHE A 209 -13.57 3.01 5.10
N ALA A 210 -14.37 2.62 6.09
CA ALA A 210 -15.82 2.85 6.07
C ALA A 210 -16.19 4.33 5.90
N HIS A 211 -15.40 5.24 6.51
CA HIS A 211 -15.64 6.68 6.39
C HIS A 211 -15.60 7.19 4.94
N ILE A 212 -14.78 6.58 4.08
CA ILE A 212 -14.66 6.95 2.68
C ILE A 212 -15.97 6.63 1.94
N VAL A 213 -16.52 5.44 2.17
CA VAL A 213 -17.78 5.01 1.56
C VAL A 213 -18.93 5.91 2.03
N ILE A 214 -19.01 6.19 3.33
CA ILE A 214 -20.03 7.09 3.90
C ILE A 214 -19.95 8.47 3.26
N MET A 215 -18.75 9.04 3.20
CA MET A 215 -18.51 10.35 2.58
C MET A 215 -18.91 10.35 1.10
N ALA A 216 -18.60 9.30 0.35
CA ALA A 216 -18.99 9.20 -1.04
C ALA A 216 -20.51 9.23 -1.23
N PHE A 217 -21.27 8.48 -0.42
CA PHE A 217 -22.74 8.50 -0.49
C PHE A 217 -23.35 9.81 0.04
N GLN A 218 -22.72 10.46 1.02
CA GLN A 218 -23.10 11.81 1.45
C GLN A 218 -22.90 12.81 0.32
N THR A 219 -21.75 12.80 -0.36
CA THR A 219 -21.52 13.63 -1.53
C THR A 219 -22.52 13.34 -2.64
N LEU A 220 -22.81 12.07 -2.93
CA LEU A 220 -23.85 11.69 -3.89
C LEU A 220 -25.19 12.36 -3.56
N SER A 221 -25.61 12.36 -2.29
CA SER A 221 -26.86 13.02 -1.87
C SER A 221 -26.88 14.54 -2.10
N GLN A 222 -25.71 15.16 -2.18
CA GLN A 222 -25.57 16.60 -2.41
C GLN A 222 -25.53 16.94 -3.91
N VAL A 223 -24.84 16.13 -4.72
CA VAL A 223 -24.57 16.44 -6.14
C VAL A 223 -25.35 15.58 -7.14
N TRP A 224 -26.32 14.78 -6.69
CA TRP A 224 -27.08 13.87 -7.58
C TRP A 224 -27.78 14.59 -8.75
N GLN A 225 -28.20 15.85 -8.57
CA GLN A 225 -28.86 16.62 -9.63
C GLN A 225 -27.90 16.94 -10.78
N GLU A 226 -26.66 17.28 -10.43
CA GLU A 226 -25.59 17.53 -11.40
C GLU A 226 -25.19 16.23 -12.09
N LEU A 227 -24.96 15.15 -11.34
CA LEU A 227 -24.65 13.83 -11.90
C LEU A 227 -25.73 13.35 -12.87
N THR A 228 -27.02 13.47 -12.51
CA THR A 228 -28.12 13.05 -13.40
C THR A 228 -28.30 13.96 -14.61
N ARG A 229 -27.98 15.26 -14.49
CA ARG A 229 -27.92 16.17 -15.63
C ARG A 229 -26.83 15.72 -16.60
N ASP A 230 -25.62 15.50 -16.10
CA ASP A 230 -24.46 15.13 -16.92
C ASP A 230 -24.67 13.78 -17.62
N ILE A 231 -25.26 12.80 -16.93
CA ILE A 231 -25.67 11.52 -17.54
C ILE A 231 -26.71 11.74 -18.65
N ARG A 232 -27.71 12.60 -18.41
CA ARG A 232 -28.80 12.85 -19.36
C ARG A 232 -28.32 13.60 -20.61
N THR A 233 -27.40 14.56 -20.45
CA THR A 233 -26.87 15.36 -21.56
C THR A 233 -25.69 14.69 -22.25
N GLY A 234 -25.05 13.72 -21.60
CA GLY A 234 -23.79 13.13 -22.07
C GLY A 234 -22.62 14.12 -22.04
N GLN A 235 -22.71 15.17 -21.22
CA GLN A 235 -21.72 16.23 -21.12
C GLN A 235 -21.31 16.40 -19.65
N LEU A 236 -20.00 16.32 -19.38
CA LEU A 236 -19.45 16.56 -18.05
C LEU A 236 -19.54 18.06 -17.74
N GLY A 237 -20.07 18.41 -16.56
CA GLY A 237 -20.08 19.79 -16.08
C GLY A 237 -18.67 20.35 -15.87
N ASP A 238 -18.55 21.68 -16.00
CA ASP A 238 -17.32 22.45 -15.69
C ASP A 238 -17.01 22.48 -14.19
#